data_AF-A0A2D4VER9-F1
#
_entry.id   AF-A0A2D4VER9-F1
#
_cell.length_a   1.000
_cell.length_b   1.000
_cell.length_c   1.000
_cell.angle_alpha   90.00
_cell.angle_beta   90.00
_cell.angle_gamma   90.00
#
_symmetry.space_group_name_H-M   'P 1'
#
loop_
_entity.id
_entity.type
_entity.pdbx_description
1 polymer ?
#
loop_
_entity_poly.entity_id
_entity_poly.type
_entity_poly.pdbx_seq_one_letter_code
_entity_poly.pdbx_strand_id
1 'polypeptide(L)'
;NRHLSRAISDMGFYEFRRQLSYKLERLGGALMVADRFYASSKICSACNTKAETLPLSVRSWTCANCGAQHDRDVNAAINLKNLAGSEDFAVRPVTACGAEGSGDGNDPVTKPAASKQELGSDQKRSSP
;
A
#
# COMPACT_ATOMS: atom_id res chain seq x y z
N ASN A 1 -8.04 22.60 12.49
CA ASN A 1 -7.28 21.40 12.92
C ASN A 1 -5.96 21.30 12.11
N ARG A 2 -4.94 22.10 12.47
CA ARG A 2 -3.70 22.24 11.66
C ARG A 2 -2.77 21.02 11.71
N HIS A 3 -2.75 20.29 12.83
CA HIS A 3 -1.93 19.09 12.98
C HIS A 3 -2.42 17.97 12.07
N LEU A 4 -3.73 17.72 12.03
CA LEU A 4 -4.31 16.70 11.16
C LEU A 4 -4.16 17.04 9.68
N SER A 5 -4.38 18.29 9.28
CA SER A 5 -4.25 18.68 7.87
C SER A 5 -2.83 18.51 7.35
N ARG A 6 -1.83 18.86 8.17
CA ARG A 6 -0.42 18.67 7.80
C ARG A 6 -0.07 17.19 7.68
N ALA A 7 -0.47 16.37 8.66
CA ALA A 7 -0.25 14.93 8.59
C ALA A 7 -0.89 14.30 7.33
N ILE A 8 -2.10 14.72 6.95
CA ILE A 8 -2.76 14.24 5.71
C ILE A 8 -1.99 14.69 4.46
N SER A 9 -1.53 15.94 4.41
CA SER A 9 -0.72 16.44 3.29
C SER A 9 0.60 15.68 3.15
N ASP A 10 1.27 15.40 4.26
CA ASP A 10 2.56 14.70 4.29
C ASP A 10 2.45 13.25 3.78
N MET A 11 1.27 12.62 3.84
CA MET A 11 1.05 11.26 3.31
C MET A 11 0.99 11.19 1.78
N GLY A 12 0.75 12.31 1.07
CA GLY A 12 0.84 12.32 -0.40
C GLY A 12 -0.18 11.44 -1.15
N PHE A 13 -1.42 11.29 -0.65
CA PHE A 13 -2.43 10.40 -1.24
C PHE A 13 -2.71 10.64 -2.74
N TYR A 14 -2.59 11.88 -3.21
CA TYR A 14 -2.72 12.19 -4.64
C TYR A 14 -1.67 11.46 -5.47
N GLU A 15 -0.40 11.53 -5.04
CA GLU A 15 0.71 10.90 -5.73
C GLU A 15 0.60 9.37 -5.66
N PHE A 16 0.21 8.83 -4.51
CA PHE A 16 -0.04 7.40 -4.36
C PHE A 16 -1.07 6.90 -5.39
N ARG A 17 -2.20 7.61 -5.52
CA ARG A 17 -3.22 7.28 -6.53
C ARG A 17 -2.70 7.41 -7.96
N ARG A 18 -1.94 8.48 -8.26
CA ARG A 18 -1.35 8.71 -9.59
C ARG A 18 -0.44 7.54 -10.01
N GLN A 19 0.40 7.06 -9.09
CA GLN A 19 1.29 5.92 -9.33
C GLN A 19 0.52 4.62 -9.56
N LEU A 20 -0.56 4.37 -8.80
CA LEU A 20 -1.42 3.21 -9.00
C LEU A 20 -2.10 3.24 -10.38
N SER A 21 -2.71 4.37 -10.76
CA SER A 21 -3.33 4.54 -12.07
C SER A 21 -2.33 4.27 -13.20
N TYR A 22 -1.18 4.93 -13.17
CA TYR A 22 -0.12 4.76 -14.16
C TYR A 22 0.34 3.30 -14.31
N LYS A 23 0.59 2.62 -13.19
CA LYS A 23 1.07 1.23 -13.22
C LYS A 23 -0.01 0.26 -13.70
N LEU A 24 -1.26 0.47 -13.30
CA LEU A 24 -2.37 -0.37 -13.72
C LEU A 24 -2.66 -0.22 -15.22
N GLU A 25 -2.67 1.00 -15.75
CA GLU A 25 -2.81 1.26 -17.19
C GLU A 25 -1.75 0.51 -18.01
N ARG A 26 -0.50 0.53 -17.55
CA ARG A 26 0.62 -0.17 -18.23
C ARG A 26 0.46 -1.69 -18.24
N LEU A 27 -0.22 -2.27 -17.24
CA LEU A 27 -0.39 -3.72 -17.09
C LEU A 27 -1.75 -4.22 -17.58
N GLY A 28 -2.61 -3.32 -18.09
CA GLY A 28 -3.99 -3.65 -18.44
C GLY A 28 -4.89 -3.95 -17.23
N GLY A 29 -4.51 -3.48 -16.05
CA GLY A 29 -5.33 -3.52 -14.85
C GLY A 29 -6.25 -2.30 -14.77
N ALA A 30 -7.17 -2.31 -13.81
CA ALA A 30 -8.07 -1.19 -13.58
C ALA A 30 -8.08 -0.78 -12.11
N LEU A 31 -8.35 0.51 -11.88
CA LEU A 31 -8.42 1.11 -10.54
C LEU A 31 -9.87 1.51 -10.23
N MET A 32 -10.46 0.89 -9.23
CA MET A 32 -11.72 1.34 -8.65
C MET A 32 -11.45 2.22 -7.42
N VAL A 33 -12.11 3.37 -7.35
CA VAL A 33 -12.04 4.28 -6.20
C VAL A 33 -13.39 4.27 -5.49
N ALA A 34 -13.39 3.84 -4.23
CA ALA A 34 -14.60 3.90 -3.40
C ALA A 34 -15.05 5.34 -3.18
N ASP A 35 -16.36 5.53 -2.95
CA ASP A 35 -16.89 6.84 -2.57
C ASP A 35 -16.19 7.40 -1.32
N ARG A 36 -16.01 8.73 -1.30
CA ARG A 36 -15.30 9.44 -0.22
C ARG A 36 -15.91 9.18 1.15
N PHE A 37 -17.22 8.98 1.22
CA PHE A 37 -17.98 8.78 2.45
C PHE A 37 -18.44 7.33 2.64
N TYR A 38 -17.92 6.40 1.85
CA TYR A 38 -18.16 4.98 2.03
C TYR A 38 -17.73 4.54 3.44
N ALA A 39 -18.66 3.96 4.19
CA ALA A 39 -18.49 3.66 5.62
C ALA A 39 -17.72 2.35 5.86
N SER A 40 -16.61 2.13 5.15
CA SER A 40 -15.85 0.87 5.15
C SER A 40 -15.45 0.40 6.55
N SER A 41 -15.09 1.30 7.47
CA SER A 41 -14.69 0.93 8.83
C SER A 41 -15.88 0.71 9.79
N LYS A 42 -17.08 1.21 9.46
CA LYS A 42 -18.27 1.17 10.31
C LYS A 42 -19.26 0.07 9.92
N ILE A 43 -19.22 -0.39 8.68
CA ILE A 43 -20.05 -1.51 8.22
C ILE A 43 -19.42 -2.79 8.75
N CYS A 44 -20.21 -3.64 9.42
CA CYS A 44 -19.77 -4.97 9.78
C CYS A 44 -19.59 -5.81 8.52
N SER A 45 -18.38 -6.28 8.25
CA SER A 45 -18.11 -7.16 7.10
C SER A 45 -18.81 -8.52 7.17
N ALA A 46 -19.27 -8.95 8.35
CA ALA A 46 -19.95 -10.22 8.55
C ALA A 46 -21.47 -10.16 8.33
N CYS A 47 -22.13 -9.04 8.69
CA CYS A 47 -23.60 -8.93 8.64
C CYS A 47 -24.12 -7.66 7.98
N ASN A 48 -23.24 -6.82 7.44
CA ASN A 48 -23.54 -5.54 6.77
C ASN A 48 -24.22 -4.47 7.64
N THR A 49 -24.42 -4.71 8.94
CA THR A 49 -24.95 -3.67 9.84
C THR A 49 -23.91 -2.58 10.06
N LYS A 50 -24.34 -1.32 9.90
CA LYS A 50 -23.52 -0.15 10.16
C LYS A 50 -23.55 0.21 11.65
N ALA A 51 -22.39 0.33 12.27
CA ALA A 51 -22.26 0.87 13.62
C ALA A 51 -22.68 2.34 13.66
N GLU A 52 -23.50 2.73 14.64
CA GLU A 52 -23.95 4.11 14.83
C GLU A 52 -22.77 5.05 15.08
N THR A 53 -21.95 4.74 16.09
CA THR A 53 -20.81 5.54 16.51
C THR A 53 -19.55 4.70 16.54
N LEU A 54 -18.48 5.21 15.92
CA LEU A 54 -17.17 4.56 15.93
C LEU A 54 -16.06 5.65 15.98
N PRO A 55 -15.69 6.13 17.18
CA PRO A 55 -14.70 7.21 17.36
C PRO A 55 -13.33 6.78 16.85
N LEU A 56 -12.53 7.69 16.27
CA LEU A 56 -11.24 7.34 15.60
C LEU A 56 -10.26 6.55 16.47
N SER A 57 -10.29 6.73 17.80
CA SER A 57 -9.43 6.03 18.76
C SER A 57 -9.71 4.53 18.90
N VAL A 58 -10.90 4.05 18.51
CA VAL A 58 -11.30 2.65 18.72
C VAL A 58 -10.71 1.74 17.64
N ARG A 59 -9.64 0.99 17.93
CA ARG A 59 -9.01 0.10 16.93
C ARG A 59 -9.69 -1.25 16.78
N SER A 60 -10.33 -1.74 17.83
CA SER A 60 -11.10 -2.98 17.81
C SER A 60 -12.51 -2.75 18.33
N TRP A 61 -13.52 -3.41 17.75
CA TRP A 61 -14.91 -3.29 18.16
C TRP A 61 -15.69 -4.58 17.91
N THR A 62 -16.75 -4.78 18.68
CA THR A 62 -17.68 -5.91 18.53
C THR A 62 -18.97 -5.41 17.86
N CYS A 63 -19.42 -6.12 16.83
CA CYS A 63 -20.68 -5.82 16.18
C CYS A 63 -21.86 -6.06 17.13
N ALA A 64 -22.68 -5.04 17.35
CA ALA A 64 -23.87 -5.15 18.21
C ALA A 64 -24.97 -6.05 17.62
N ASN A 65 -24.98 -6.28 16.29
CA ASN A 65 -25.99 -7.10 15.63
C ASN A 65 -25.63 -8.59 15.60
N CYS A 66 -24.40 -8.94 15.19
CA CYS A 66 -24.00 -10.34 15.01
C CYS A 66 -22.90 -10.83 15.96
N GLY A 67 -22.36 -9.97 16.83
CA GLY A 67 -21.31 -10.33 17.79
C GLY A 67 -19.90 -10.50 17.22
N ALA A 68 -19.71 -10.33 15.90
CA ALA A 68 -18.39 -10.42 15.28
C ALA A 68 -17.41 -9.40 15.86
N GLN A 69 -16.18 -9.83 16.12
CA GLN A 69 -15.09 -8.95 16.55
C GLN A 69 -14.28 -8.47 15.34
N HIS A 70 -14.00 -7.18 15.32
CA HIS A 70 -13.32 -6.53 14.20
C HIS A 70 -12.12 -5.74 14.68
N ASP A 71 -10.98 -5.93 14.01
CA ASP A 71 -10.02 -4.86 13.83
C ASP A 71 -10.55 -3.88 12.79
N ARG A 72 -10.44 -2.57 13.07
CA ARG A 72 -10.99 -1.50 12.25
C ARG A 72 -10.44 -1.54 10.82
N ASP A 73 -9.14 -1.71 10.68
CA ASP A 73 -8.45 -1.56 9.41
C ASP A 73 -8.62 -2.84 8.57
N VAL A 74 -8.58 -4.02 9.22
CA VAL A 74 -8.93 -5.30 8.58
C VAL A 74 -10.38 -5.31 8.07
N ASN A 75 -11.33 -4.87 8.90
CA ASN A 75 -12.74 -4.80 8.50
C ASN A 75 -12.95 -3.82 7.34
N ALA A 76 -12.28 -2.66 7.38
CA ALA A 76 -12.31 -1.70 6.27
C ALA A 76 -11.78 -2.29 4.96
N ALA A 77 -10.67 -3.04 5.01
CA ALA A 77 -10.10 -3.72 3.86
C ALA A 77 -11.05 -4.77 3.27
N ILE A 78 -11.70 -5.58 4.12
CA ILE A 78 -12.69 -6.58 3.69
C ILE A 78 -13.87 -5.90 2.98
N ASN A 79 -14.39 -4.80 3.55
CA ASN A 79 -15.50 -4.08 2.94
C ASN A 79 -15.12 -3.42 1.60
N LEU A 80 -13.90 -2.88 1.47
CA LEU A 80 -13.40 -2.37 0.20
C LEU A 80 -13.24 -3.49 -0.86
N LYS A 81 -12.77 -4.67 -0.45
CA LYS A 81 -12.72 -5.85 -1.33
C LYS A 81 -14.12 -6.25 -1.79
N ASN A 82 -15.08 -6.30 -0.88
CA ASN A 82 -16.46 -6.66 -1.20
C ASN A 82 -17.10 -5.64 -2.15
N LEU A 83 -16.85 -4.34 -1.96
CA LEU A 83 -17.28 -3.28 -2.86
C LEU A 83 -16.67 -3.44 -4.28
N ALA A 84 -15.41 -3.87 -4.38
CA ALA A 84 -14.78 -4.11 -5.67
C ALA A 84 -15.28 -5.38 -6.38
N GLY A 85 -15.75 -6.37 -5.61
CA GLY A 85 -16.25 -7.65 -6.11
C GLY A 85 -17.72 -7.66 -6.51
N SER A 86 -18.51 -6.63 -6.17
CA SER A 86 -19.88 -6.51 -6.64
C SER A 86 -19.90 -6.17 -8.14
N GLU A 87 -20.41 -7.11 -8.94
CA GLU A 87 -20.88 -7.15 -10.36
C GLU A 87 -20.43 -6.09 -11.40
N ASP A 88 -20.10 -4.86 -11.02
CA ASP A 88 -19.79 -3.73 -11.92
C ASP A 88 -18.35 -3.72 -12.45
N PHE A 89 -17.46 -4.57 -11.91
CA PHE A 89 -16.02 -4.55 -12.23
C PHE A 89 -15.47 -5.92 -12.59
N ALA A 90 -15.88 -6.43 -13.75
CA ALA A 90 -15.28 -7.60 -14.36
C ALA A 90 -13.91 -7.27 -14.98
N VAL A 91 -12.92 -6.94 -14.16
CA VAL A 91 -11.53 -6.76 -14.61
C VAL A 91 -10.64 -7.78 -13.94
N ARG A 92 -9.75 -8.40 -14.72
CA ARG A 92 -8.75 -9.33 -14.18
C ARG A 92 -7.91 -8.60 -13.13
N PRO A 93 -7.77 -9.13 -11.90
CA PRO A 93 -6.89 -8.53 -10.91
C PRO A 93 -5.45 -8.61 -11.42
N VAL A 94 -4.78 -7.46 -11.44
CA VAL A 94 -3.37 -7.36 -11.77
C VAL A 94 -2.60 -7.08 -10.49
N THR A 95 -1.59 -7.90 -10.22
CA THR A 95 -0.66 -7.64 -9.11
C THR A 95 0.19 -6.42 -9.45
N ALA A 96 0.24 -5.44 -8.57
CA ALA A 96 1.14 -4.31 -8.73
C ALA A 96 2.60 -4.79 -8.74
N CYS A 97 3.42 -4.29 -9.66
CA CYS A 97 4.85 -4.61 -9.68
C CYS A 97 5.52 -4.08 -8.40
N GLY A 98 6.11 -4.99 -7.63
CA GLY A 98 6.78 -4.71 -6.35
C GLY A 98 6.69 -5.82 -5.30
N ALA A 99 6.31 -7.05 -5.66
CA ALA A 99 6.18 -8.17 -4.72
C ALA A 99 7.52 -8.65 -4.14
N GLU A 100 8.65 -8.28 -4.74
CA GLU A 100 9.97 -8.39 -4.11
C GLU A 100 10.25 -7.17 -3.26
N GLY A 101 9.67 -7.16 -2.05
CA GLY A 101 10.28 -6.43 -0.95
C GLY A 101 11.69 -7.00 -0.71
N SER A 102 12.62 -6.16 -0.25
CA SER A 102 13.87 -6.63 0.34
C SER A 102 13.50 -7.65 1.40
N GLY A 103 13.72 -8.94 1.13
CA GLY A 103 13.48 -9.97 2.12
C GLY A 103 14.27 -9.63 3.39
N ASP A 104 13.69 -9.90 4.55
CA ASP A 104 14.42 -10.02 5.82
C ASP A 104 15.32 -11.27 5.77
N GLY A 105 16.23 -11.30 4.80
CA GLY A 105 17.34 -12.22 4.71
C GLY A 105 18.52 -11.53 5.34
N ASN A 106 18.92 -11.99 6.52
CA ASN A 106 20.20 -11.68 7.12
C ASN A 106 21.32 -12.30 6.26
N ASP A 107 21.69 -11.65 5.16
CA ASP A 107 22.87 -11.97 4.35
C ASP A 107 23.52 -10.66 3.87
N PRO A 108 24.72 -10.29 4.36
CA PRO A 108 25.37 -9.07 3.92
C PRO A 108 26.10 -9.37 2.60
N VAL A 109 25.43 -9.13 1.48
CA VAL A 109 26.13 -9.01 0.19
C VAL A 109 25.86 -7.62 -0.38
N THR A 110 26.40 -6.61 0.30
CA THR A 110 26.56 -5.30 -0.33
C THR A 110 27.69 -5.39 -1.36
N LYS A 111 27.36 -5.13 -2.62
CA LYS A 111 28.37 -4.87 -3.66
C LYS A 111 29.09 -3.55 -3.32
N PRO A 112 30.42 -3.50 -3.36
CA PRO A 112 31.11 -2.25 -3.07
C PRO A 112 30.84 -1.20 -4.16
N ALA A 113 30.85 0.06 -3.76
CA ALA A 113 30.62 1.22 -4.62
C ALA A 113 31.68 1.35 -5.72
N ALA A 114 31.27 1.91 -6.86
CA ALA A 114 32.15 2.17 -8.00
C ALA A 114 33.30 3.13 -7.61
N SER A 115 34.53 2.64 -7.67
CA SER A 115 35.73 3.44 -7.41
C SER A 115 36.09 4.26 -8.66
N LYS A 116 36.28 5.58 -8.47
CA LYS A 116 36.88 6.48 -9.46
C LYS A 116 38.23 5.94 -9.93
N GLN A 117 38.48 5.94 -11.23
CA GLN A 117 39.79 5.71 -11.82
C GLN A 117 40.50 7.06 -11.97
N GLU A 118 41.57 7.28 -11.21
CA GLU A 118 42.60 8.26 -11.53
C GLU A 118 43.71 7.51 -12.29
N LEU A 119 44.15 8.03 -13.44
CA LEU A 119 45.18 7.45 -14.28
C LEU A 119 46.57 7.77 -13.70
N GLY A 120 47.30 6.75 -13.25
CA GLY A 120 48.66 6.85 -12.74
C GLY A 120 49.59 5.84 -13.42
N SER A 121 50.36 6.33 -14.39
CA SER A 121 51.55 5.81 -15.09
C SER A 121 52.23 4.53 -14.57
N ASP A 122 52.44 3.56 -15.48
CA ASP A 122 53.13 2.30 -15.22
C ASP A 122 54.44 2.13 -16.03
N GLN A 123 55.32 1.31 -15.45
CA GLN A 123 56.44 0.55 -16.01
C GLN A 123 57.84 1.18 -16.20
N LYS A 124 58.66 0.96 -15.17
CA LYS A 124 60.08 0.56 -15.33
C LYS A 124 60.15 -0.78 -16.06
N ARG A 125 60.90 -0.83 -17.16
CA ARG A 125 61.39 -2.07 -17.80
C ARG A 125 62.65 -2.55 -17.08
N SER A 126 62.68 -3.83 -16.74
CA SER A 126 63.87 -4.56 -16.28
C SER A 126 64.62 -5.17 -17.47
N SER A 127 65.95 -5.08 -17.42
CA SER A 127 66.93 -5.64 -18.36
C SER A 127 66.92 -7.18 -18.44
N PRO A 128 67.72 -7.74 -19.34
CA PRO A 128 68.99 -8.35 -18.89
C PRO A 128 70.24 -7.54 -19.27
#